data_AF-A0A6J4T1R5-F1
#
_entry.id   AF-A0A6J4T1R5-F1
#
_cell.length_a   1.000
_cell.length_b   1.000
_cell.length_c   1.000
_cell.angle_alpha   90.00
_cell.angle_beta   90.00
_cell.angle_gamma   90.00
#
_symmetry.space_group_name_H-M   'P 1'
#
loop_
_entity.id
_entity.type
_entity.pdbx_description
1 polymer ?
#
loop_
_entity_poly.entity_id
_entity_poly.type
_entity_poly.pdbx_seq_one_letter_code
_entity_poly.pdbx_strand_id
1 'polypeptide(L)'
;RACGKIGVCSVHQGPGFTNTLTGLTEAAKSRTPLLVLAADTPPRTLWSNFKIDQGALARTAGALVERVRGPETAAADAARALRRARVERRPVVLNIPIDIVEAPAGSPDIPEWPALEPPRPAERSVGRVADLLEGASRPVILAGRGAALAGAREALEALGDRVGALLATSAMGHGLFAGNPYNLGIAGGFSSPLAVELLARADLVLAFGASLNHWTARHGRLFPPAARVVQVDLDEEVIGALHRVDVGVVGDAAATARAVDEELRRRGISKGRFRSEELAREISTRRWRDEPYEDEGGYGYVDPRTLSIALDDLLPAQRTVATDSGHFLGYPSMYLEVLDQRGFVFPNAFQSVGLGLACGIGAAVARPERLAVAAVGDGGA
;
A
#
# COMPACT_ATOMS: atom_id res chain seq x y z
N ARG A 1 6.40 1.62 -6.00
CA ARG A 1 5.04 1.01 -5.89
C ARG A 1 4.92 -0.17 -6.84
N ALA A 2 4.98 0.03 -8.15
CA ALA A 2 4.80 -1.04 -9.14
C ALA A 2 5.89 -2.15 -9.14
N CYS A 3 7.16 -1.84 -8.87
CA CYS A 3 8.26 -2.82 -9.00
C CYS A 3 8.95 -3.25 -7.69
N GLY A 4 8.53 -2.75 -6.54
CA GLY A 4 9.17 -3.05 -5.24
C GLY A 4 10.57 -2.46 -5.01
N LYS A 5 11.10 -1.69 -5.98
CA LYS A 5 12.36 -0.94 -5.88
C LYS A 5 12.13 0.49 -5.33
N ILE A 6 13.21 1.15 -4.92
CA ILE A 6 13.21 2.55 -4.47
C ILE A 6 13.10 3.46 -5.70
N GLY A 7 12.18 4.42 -5.67
CA GLY A 7 12.13 5.48 -6.68
C GLY A 7 13.22 6.52 -6.41
N VAL A 8 13.84 7.05 -7.46
CA VAL A 8 14.85 8.11 -7.35
C VAL A 8 14.42 9.29 -8.20
N CYS A 9 14.50 10.50 -7.64
CA CYS A 9 14.25 11.76 -8.32
C CYS A 9 15.41 12.71 -8.03
N SER A 10 15.85 13.47 -9.02
CA SER A 10 16.85 14.53 -8.86
C SER A 10 16.21 15.89 -9.13
N VAL A 11 16.46 16.86 -8.26
CA VAL A 11 15.93 18.22 -8.38
C VAL A 11 17.00 19.26 -8.10
N HIS A 12 16.82 20.43 -8.73
CA HIS A 12 17.68 21.58 -8.44
C HIS A 12 17.33 22.22 -7.09
N GLN A 13 18.19 23.13 -6.62
CA GLN A 13 18.04 23.86 -5.36
C GLN A 13 16.82 24.78 -5.37
N GLY A 14 16.30 25.09 -4.18
CA GLY A 14 15.22 26.06 -4.00
C GLY A 14 13.93 25.63 -4.72
N PRO A 15 13.47 26.32 -5.78
CA PRO A 15 12.21 26.02 -6.48
C PRO A 15 12.08 24.56 -6.95
N GLY A 16 13.18 23.96 -7.41
CA GLY A 16 13.19 22.56 -7.85
C GLY A 16 12.79 21.62 -6.71
N PHE A 17 13.38 21.83 -5.53
CA PHE A 17 13.03 21.08 -4.33
C PHE A 17 11.63 21.40 -3.81
N THR A 18 11.21 22.67 -3.77
CA THR A 18 9.87 23.04 -3.25
C THR A 18 8.73 22.46 -4.08
N ASN A 19 8.94 22.26 -5.39
CA ASN A 19 7.97 21.57 -6.25
C ASN A 19 7.74 20.10 -5.88
N THR A 20 8.63 19.50 -5.09
CA THR A 20 8.50 18.09 -4.66
C THR A 20 7.65 17.91 -3.41
N LEU A 21 7.33 18.98 -2.66
CA LEU A 21 6.80 18.86 -1.29
C LEU A 21 5.50 18.08 -1.20
N THR A 22 4.60 18.26 -2.17
CA THR A 22 3.33 17.52 -2.21
C THR A 22 3.56 16.02 -2.44
N GLY A 23 4.38 15.66 -3.43
CA GLY A 23 4.74 14.27 -3.71
C GLY A 23 5.54 13.63 -2.57
N LEU A 24 6.38 14.42 -1.89
CA LEU A 24 7.16 14.00 -0.74
C LEU A 24 6.24 13.69 0.47
N THR A 25 5.24 14.54 0.70
CA THR A 25 4.24 14.34 1.75
C THR A 25 3.39 13.10 1.49
N GLU A 26 2.95 12.89 0.24
CA GLU A 26 2.27 11.66 -0.18
C GLU A 26 3.16 10.43 0.02
N ALA A 27 4.44 10.50 -0.37
CA ALA A 27 5.38 9.40 -0.18
C ALA A 27 5.59 9.08 1.32
N ALA A 28 5.70 10.08 2.16
CA ALA A 28 5.84 9.92 3.61
C ALA A 28 4.59 9.30 4.24
N LYS A 29 3.40 9.85 3.99
CA LYS A 29 2.13 9.32 4.51
C LYS A 29 1.84 7.91 4.01
N SER A 30 2.21 7.61 2.77
CA SER A 30 2.08 6.27 2.20
C SER A 30 3.21 5.33 2.60
N ARG A 31 4.20 5.75 3.40
CA ARG A 31 5.39 4.96 3.76
C ARG A 31 6.08 4.35 2.53
N THR A 32 6.28 5.18 1.52
CA THR A 32 6.91 4.81 0.24
C THR A 32 8.41 5.15 0.30
N PRO A 33 9.29 4.13 0.18
CA PRO A 33 10.72 4.37 -0.02
C PRO A 33 10.96 5.18 -1.30
N LEU A 34 11.56 6.36 -1.15
CA LEU A 34 11.88 7.29 -2.23
C LEU A 34 13.19 7.99 -1.86
N LEU A 35 14.08 8.21 -2.82
CA LEU A 35 15.27 9.05 -2.65
C LEU A 35 15.13 10.29 -3.53
N VAL A 36 15.19 11.47 -2.92
CA VAL A 36 15.26 12.76 -3.62
C VAL A 36 16.69 13.28 -3.50
N LEU A 37 17.40 13.33 -4.63
CA LEU A 37 18.70 13.98 -4.75
C LEU A 37 18.45 15.47 -4.96
N ALA A 38 18.56 16.26 -3.90
CA ALA A 38 18.28 17.69 -3.95
C ALA A 38 19.59 18.48 -3.96
N ALA A 39 19.84 19.24 -5.02
CA ALA A 39 20.95 20.19 -5.01
C ALA A 39 20.74 21.23 -3.89
N ASP A 40 21.81 21.64 -3.23
CA ASP A 40 21.79 22.64 -2.15
C ASP A 40 22.80 23.76 -2.43
N THR A 41 22.50 24.93 -1.89
CA THR A 41 23.45 26.06 -1.93
C THR A 41 24.71 25.72 -1.13
N PRO A 42 25.92 26.10 -1.60
CA PRO A 42 27.13 25.95 -0.81
C PRO A 42 26.99 26.65 0.55
N PRO A 43 27.51 26.09 1.66
CA PRO A 43 27.42 26.72 2.98
C PRO A 43 27.95 28.17 3.03
N ARG A 44 28.98 28.45 2.22
CA ARG A 44 29.62 29.77 2.13
C ARG A 44 28.79 30.80 1.37
N THR A 45 27.78 30.37 0.60
CA THR A 45 26.90 31.26 -0.15
C THR A 45 25.84 31.82 0.80
N LEU A 46 26.09 33.02 1.33
CA LEU A 46 25.19 33.68 2.26
C LEU A 46 23.90 34.16 1.57
N TRP A 47 24.04 34.76 0.39
CA TRP A 47 22.95 35.37 -0.37
C TRP A 47 22.76 34.62 -1.69
N SER A 48 21.66 33.89 -1.81
CA SER A 48 21.25 33.22 -3.04
C SER A 48 19.72 33.19 -3.08
N ASN A 49 19.14 33.46 -4.25
CA ASN A 49 17.70 33.36 -4.47
C ASN A 49 17.16 31.94 -4.23
N PHE A 50 18.04 30.93 -4.27
CA PHE A 50 17.68 29.53 -4.07
C PHE A 50 17.85 29.04 -2.63
N LYS A 51 18.40 29.87 -1.74
CA LYS A 51 18.69 29.48 -0.36
C LYS A 51 17.42 29.45 0.48
N ILE A 52 17.08 28.27 0.99
CA ILE A 52 15.98 28.03 1.93
C ILE A 52 16.41 26.93 2.92
N ASP A 53 15.70 26.78 4.04
CA ASP A 53 15.88 25.62 4.93
C ASP A 53 15.22 24.36 4.32
N GLN A 54 15.90 23.77 3.32
CA GLN A 54 15.45 22.55 2.64
C GLN A 54 15.25 21.39 3.63
N GLY A 55 16.10 21.32 4.66
CA GLY A 55 16.00 20.30 5.70
C GLY A 55 14.73 20.43 6.54
N ALA A 56 14.36 21.64 6.96
CA ALA A 56 13.14 21.87 7.70
C ALA A 56 11.91 21.54 6.86
N LEU A 57 11.85 21.99 5.61
CA LEU A 57 10.76 21.68 4.70
C LEU A 57 10.61 20.17 4.46
N ALA A 58 11.71 19.45 4.23
CA ALA A 58 11.71 18.00 4.10
C ALA A 58 11.15 17.31 5.35
N ARG A 59 11.58 17.72 6.55
CA ARG A 59 11.06 17.19 7.82
C ARG A 59 9.58 17.47 8.00
N THR A 60 9.12 18.68 7.66
CA THR A 60 7.70 19.06 7.70
C THR A 60 6.85 18.19 6.76
N ALA A 61 7.38 17.84 5.58
CA ALA A 61 6.75 16.89 4.66
C ALA A 61 6.82 15.42 5.14
N GLY A 62 7.41 15.15 6.31
CA GLY A 62 7.55 13.80 6.87
C GLY A 62 8.72 12.99 6.31
N ALA A 63 9.60 13.59 5.52
CA ALA A 63 10.80 12.94 4.99
C ALA A 63 11.96 12.92 5.99
N LEU A 64 12.88 12.01 5.74
CA LEU A 64 14.20 11.99 6.36
C LEU A 64 15.13 12.92 5.60
N VAL A 65 16.10 13.49 6.30
CA VAL A 65 17.10 14.39 5.69
C VAL A 65 18.48 13.78 5.88
N GLU A 66 19.21 13.72 4.79
CA GLU A 66 20.63 13.39 4.73
C GLU A 66 21.37 14.45 3.94
N ARG A 67 22.70 14.50 4.09
CA ARG A 67 23.55 15.44 3.35
C ARG A 67 24.81 14.71 2.88
N VAL A 68 25.21 14.97 1.64
CA VAL A 68 26.56 14.62 1.17
C VAL A 68 27.56 15.53 1.87
N ARG A 69 28.52 14.93 2.58
CA ARG A 69 29.48 15.66 3.42
C ARG A 69 30.72 16.12 2.65
N GLY A 70 31.10 15.40 1.60
CA GLY A 70 32.20 15.76 0.70
C GLY A 70 32.30 14.80 -0.48
N PRO A 71 33.19 15.07 -1.44
CA PRO A 71 33.36 14.24 -2.63
C PRO A 71 33.79 12.80 -2.30
N GLU A 72 34.65 12.65 -1.29
CA GLU A 72 35.14 11.34 -0.82
C GLU A 72 34.07 10.49 -0.14
N THR A 73 33.04 11.11 0.47
CA THR A 73 31.98 10.38 1.21
C THR A 73 30.69 10.23 0.43
N ALA A 74 30.61 10.77 -0.79
CA ALA A 74 29.36 10.86 -1.55
C ALA A 74 28.71 9.49 -1.77
N ALA A 75 29.51 8.46 -2.08
CA ALA A 75 29.03 7.09 -2.25
C ALA A 75 28.46 6.51 -0.93
N ALA A 76 29.20 6.63 0.18
CA ALA A 76 28.75 6.18 1.50
C ALA A 76 27.50 6.91 1.99
N ASP A 77 27.40 8.22 1.75
CA ASP A 77 26.24 9.04 2.10
C ASP A 77 25.00 8.64 1.31
N ALA A 78 25.13 8.41 0.01
CA ALA A 78 24.05 7.92 -0.84
C ALA A 78 23.61 6.50 -0.44
N ALA A 79 24.56 5.60 -0.15
CA ALA A 79 24.26 4.24 0.30
C ALA A 79 23.51 4.24 1.64
N ARG A 80 23.92 5.09 2.59
CA ARG A 80 23.23 5.30 3.86
C ARG A 80 21.82 5.85 3.65
N ALA A 81 21.65 6.84 2.77
CA ALA A 81 20.33 7.39 2.42
C ALA A 81 19.40 6.33 1.82
N LEU A 82 19.89 5.51 0.88
CA LEU A 82 19.13 4.40 0.29
C LEU A 82 18.73 3.36 1.34
N ARG A 83 19.66 2.98 2.23
CA ARG A 83 19.36 2.05 3.34
C ARG A 83 18.26 2.61 4.23
N ARG A 84 18.36 3.87 4.65
CA ARG A 84 17.34 4.53 5.48
C ARG A 84 15.98 4.56 4.79
N ALA A 85 15.93 4.92 3.50
CA ALA A 85 14.68 4.91 2.73
C ALA A 85 14.02 3.52 2.74
N ARG A 86 14.82 2.46 2.59
CA ARG A 86 14.34 1.06 2.60
C ARG A 86 13.85 0.62 3.97
N VAL A 87 14.68 0.79 5.00
CA VAL A 87 14.45 0.26 6.36
C VAL A 87 13.36 1.05 7.07
N GLU A 88 13.45 2.38 7.06
CA GLU A 88 12.47 3.23 7.74
C GLU A 88 11.18 3.40 6.92
N ARG A 89 11.17 2.92 5.65
CA ARG A 89 10.04 3.00 4.71
C ARG A 89 9.52 4.44 4.57
N ARG A 90 10.44 5.40 4.49
CA ARG A 90 10.16 6.84 4.38
C ARG A 90 10.93 7.41 3.19
N PRO A 91 10.46 8.52 2.59
CA PRO A 91 11.27 9.24 1.64
C PRO A 91 12.49 9.86 2.34
N VAL A 92 13.62 9.88 1.66
CA VAL A 92 14.87 10.53 2.10
C VAL A 92 15.21 11.63 1.11
N VAL A 93 15.40 12.84 1.61
CA VAL A 93 15.99 13.96 0.87
C VAL A 93 17.48 13.95 1.16
N LEU A 94 18.30 13.64 0.16
CA LEU A 94 19.75 13.73 0.23
C LEU A 94 20.16 15.08 -0.37
N ASN A 95 20.52 16.02 0.50
CA ASN A 95 21.00 17.35 0.11
C ASN A 95 22.44 17.27 -0.38
N ILE A 96 22.69 17.83 -1.56
CA ILE A 96 23.99 17.78 -2.25
C ILE A 96 24.43 19.21 -2.57
N PRO A 97 25.34 19.80 -1.78
CA PRO A 97 25.92 21.10 -2.08
C PRO A 97 26.54 21.13 -3.49
N ILE A 98 26.21 22.13 -4.29
CA ILE A 98 26.61 22.15 -5.71
C ILE A 98 28.13 22.21 -5.90
N ASP A 99 28.86 22.82 -4.96
CA ASP A 99 30.32 22.84 -4.93
C ASP A 99 30.93 21.45 -4.74
N ILE A 100 30.20 20.53 -4.10
CA ILE A 100 30.60 19.12 -3.99
C ILE A 100 30.32 18.35 -5.30
N VAL A 101 29.27 18.71 -6.04
CA VAL A 101 28.94 18.07 -7.33
C VAL A 101 30.03 18.33 -8.38
N GLU A 102 30.62 19.52 -8.37
CA GLU A 102 31.66 19.92 -9.32
C GLU A 102 33.06 19.41 -8.97
N ALA A 103 33.26 18.92 -7.74
CA ALA A 103 34.55 18.45 -7.27
C ALA A 103 34.88 17.06 -7.82
N PRO A 104 36.17 16.73 -8.01
CA PRO A 104 36.59 15.37 -8.37
C PRO A 104 36.05 14.35 -7.37
N ALA A 105 35.38 13.31 -7.89
CA ALA A 105 34.86 12.24 -7.05
C ALA A 105 36.00 11.45 -6.43
N GLY A 106 35.84 11.10 -5.15
CA GLY A 106 36.71 10.14 -4.48
C GLY A 106 36.51 8.71 -4.99
N SER A 107 37.34 7.79 -4.49
CA SER A 107 37.08 6.36 -4.71
C SER A 107 35.83 5.93 -3.92
N PRO A 108 34.85 5.26 -4.54
CA PRO A 108 33.62 4.91 -3.85
C PRO A 108 33.89 3.85 -2.77
N ASP A 109 33.79 4.25 -1.50
CA ASP A 109 33.71 3.35 -0.35
C ASP A 109 32.24 3.22 0.07
N ILE A 110 31.64 2.06 -0.18
CA ILE A 110 30.23 1.78 0.09
C ILE A 110 30.15 0.83 1.27
N PRO A 111 29.56 1.24 2.41
CA PRO A 111 29.39 0.34 3.54
C PRO A 111 28.53 -0.86 3.18
N GLU A 112 28.94 -2.04 3.64
CA GLU A 112 28.11 -3.23 3.60
C GLU A 112 27.27 -3.32 4.87
N TRP A 113 26.02 -3.77 4.72
CA TRP A 113 25.15 -4.04 5.85
C TRP A 113 24.55 -5.43 5.76
N PRO A 114 24.32 -6.11 6.89
CA PRO A 114 23.67 -7.40 6.88
C PRO A 114 22.23 -7.27 6.38
N ALA A 115 21.76 -8.36 5.76
CA ALA A 115 20.35 -8.54 5.46
C ALA A 115 19.54 -8.55 6.76
N LEU A 116 18.33 -7.99 6.72
CA LEU A 116 17.41 -7.99 7.86
C LEU A 116 16.37 -9.08 7.65
N GLU A 117 16.27 -9.99 8.61
CA GLU A 117 15.21 -10.99 8.64
C GLU A 117 13.88 -10.35 9.06
N PRO A 118 12.74 -10.77 8.49
CA PRO A 118 11.43 -10.30 8.94
C PRO A 118 11.17 -10.67 10.41
N PRO A 119 10.71 -9.74 11.26
CA PRO A 119 10.46 -10.03 12.67
C PRO A 119 9.32 -11.04 12.82
N ARG A 120 9.55 -12.11 13.58
CA ARG A 120 8.51 -13.08 13.96
C ARG A 120 7.71 -12.55 15.16
N PRO A 121 6.41 -12.85 15.25
CA PRO A 121 5.59 -12.44 16.40
C PRO A 121 5.98 -13.19 17.67
N ALA A 122 5.67 -12.62 18.83
CA ALA A 122 5.78 -13.31 20.11
C ALA A 122 4.84 -14.51 20.20
N GLU A 123 5.31 -15.64 20.74
CA GLU A 123 4.53 -16.89 20.86
C GLU A 123 3.21 -16.69 21.61
N ARG A 124 3.20 -15.86 22.65
CA ARG A 124 1.97 -15.52 23.39
C ARG A 124 0.91 -14.85 22.50
N SER A 125 1.34 -13.96 21.60
CA SER A 125 0.42 -13.30 20.67
C SER A 125 -0.12 -14.29 19.65
N VAL A 126 0.73 -15.18 19.12
CA VAL A 126 0.33 -16.28 18.22
C VAL A 126 -0.71 -17.17 18.91
N GLY A 127 -0.47 -17.58 20.16
CA GLY A 127 -1.39 -18.40 20.94
C GLY A 127 -2.76 -17.74 21.12
N ARG A 128 -2.81 -16.44 21.43
CA ARG A 128 -4.07 -15.68 21.56
C ARG A 128 -4.85 -15.58 20.25
N VAL A 129 -4.15 -15.46 19.11
CA VAL A 129 -4.79 -15.47 17.79
C VAL A 129 -5.36 -16.86 17.49
N ALA A 130 -4.62 -17.92 17.81
CA ALA A 130 -5.09 -19.29 17.67
C ALA A 130 -6.34 -19.58 18.52
N ASP A 131 -6.39 -19.09 19.78
CA ASP A 131 -7.56 -19.20 20.66
C ASP A 131 -8.81 -18.55 20.03
N LEU A 132 -8.67 -17.36 19.44
CA LEU A 132 -9.77 -16.68 18.76
C LEU A 132 -10.23 -17.44 17.52
N LEU A 133 -9.30 -17.97 16.73
CA LEU A 133 -9.61 -18.74 15.52
C LEU A 133 -10.30 -20.07 15.85
N GLU A 134 -10.01 -20.68 17.00
CA GLU A 134 -10.66 -21.92 17.42
C GLU A 134 -12.17 -21.77 17.64
N GLY A 135 -12.58 -20.59 18.14
CA GLY A 135 -13.98 -20.25 18.41
C GLY A 135 -14.71 -19.52 17.26
N ALA A 136 -13.97 -19.03 16.26
CA ALA A 136 -14.54 -18.28 15.14
C ALA A 136 -15.29 -19.20 14.17
N SER A 137 -16.44 -18.73 13.70
CA SER A 137 -17.26 -19.41 12.68
C SER A 137 -17.24 -18.67 11.34
N ARG A 138 -17.04 -17.34 11.35
CA ARG A 138 -17.03 -16.48 10.17
C ARG A 138 -15.77 -15.58 10.16
N PRO A 139 -14.56 -16.16 10.16
CA PRO A 139 -13.35 -15.37 10.12
C PRO A 139 -13.15 -14.69 8.77
N VAL A 140 -12.55 -13.50 8.79
CA VAL A 140 -12.12 -12.76 7.59
C VAL A 140 -10.66 -12.37 7.75
N ILE A 141 -9.86 -12.63 6.71
CA ILE A 141 -8.50 -12.11 6.59
C ILE A 141 -8.54 -10.85 5.73
N LEU A 142 -8.11 -9.74 6.31
CA LEU A 142 -8.00 -8.44 5.65
C LEU A 142 -6.52 -8.11 5.43
N ALA A 143 -6.05 -8.16 4.19
CA ALA A 143 -4.67 -7.87 3.85
C ALA A 143 -4.47 -6.43 3.36
N GLY A 144 -3.60 -5.69 4.04
CA GLY A 144 -3.24 -4.33 3.63
C GLY A 144 -1.94 -4.27 2.83
N ARG A 145 -1.42 -3.05 2.70
CA ARG A 145 -0.13 -2.82 2.02
C ARG A 145 1.03 -3.54 2.69
N GLY A 146 1.02 -3.66 4.02
CA GLY A 146 2.07 -4.36 4.75
C GLY A 146 2.15 -5.84 4.34
N ALA A 147 1.01 -6.51 4.23
CA ALA A 147 0.93 -7.89 3.72
C ALA A 147 1.38 -8.01 2.25
N ALA A 148 0.99 -7.05 1.41
CA ALA A 148 1.44 -6.99 0.02
C ALA A 148 2.97 -6.85 -0.12
N LEU A 149 3.59 -6.01 0.71
CA LEU A 149 5.05 -5.81 0.73
C LEU A 149 5.81 -7.00 1.33
N ALA A 150 5.21 -7.68 2.32
CA ALA A 150 5.76 -8.88 2.93
C ALA A 150 5.69 -10.13 2.03
N GLY A 151 5.01 -10.05 0.88
CA GLY A 151 4.75 -11.22 0.04
C GLY A 151 3.85 -12.25 0.73
N ALA A 152 2.90 -11.80 1.55
CA ALA A 152 2.15 -12.65 2.45
C ALA A 152 1.02 -13.47 1.79
N ARG A 153 0.84 -13.39 0.45
CA ARG A 153 -0.27 -14.02 -0.27
C ARG A 153 -0.43 -15.50 0.10
N GLU A 154 0.60 -16.31 -0.17
CA GLU A 154 0.54 -17.77 0.02
C GLU A 154 0.27 -18.14 1.48
N ALA A 155 0.91 -17.43 2.42
CA ALA A 155 0.73 -17.69 3.86
C ALA A 155 -0.68 -17.33 4.34
N LEU A 156 -1.26 -16.24 3.83
CA LEU A 156 -2.61 -15.80 4.18
C LEU A 156 -3.68 -16.66 3.49
N GLU A 157 -3.46 -17.09 2.25
CA GLU A 157 -4.34 -18.04 1.56
C GLU A 157 -4.35 -19.38 2.31
N ALA A 158 -3.18 -19.93 2.65
CA ALA A 158 -3.07 -21.18 3.40
C ALA A 158 -3.74 -21.11 4.79
N LEU A 159 -3.54 -20.00 5.52
CA LEU A 159 -4.23 -19.76 6.79
C LEU A 159 -5.75 -19.68 6.57
N GLY A 160 -6.18 -18.96 5.53
CA GLY A 160 -7.59 -18.84 5.16
C GLY A 160 -8.22 -20.17 4.79
N ASP A 161 -7.50 -21.05 4.10
CA ASP A 161 -7.95 -22.41 3.76
C ASP A 161 -8.16 -23.25 5.03
N ARG A 162 -7.22 -23.19 5.98
CA ARG A 162 -7.30 -23.94 7.25
C ARG A 162 -8.51 -23.53 8.10
N VAL A 163 -8.76 -22.24 8.20
CA VAL A 163 -9.80 -21.68 9.09
C VAL A 163 -11.09 -21.30 8.35
N GLY A 164 -11.17 -21.62 7.05
CA GLY A 164 -12.27 -21.23 6.19
C GLY A 164 -12.58 -19.74 6.19
N ALA A 165 -11.56 -18.88 6.24
CA ALA A 165 -11.75 -17.42 6.30
C ALA A 165 -11.96 -16.81 4.92
N LEU A 166 -12.87 -15.85 4.77
CA LEU A 166 -12.93 -15.06 3.53
C LEU A 166 -11.74 -14.11 3.45
N LEU A 167 -11.34 -13.75 2.23
CA LEU A 167 -10.18 -12.92 1.97
C LEU A 167 -10.63 -11.56 1.46
N ALA A 168 -10.10 -10.48 1.99
CA ALA A 168 -10.33 -9.13 1.50
C ALA A 168 -9.03 -8.32 1.56
N THR A 169 -8.97 -7.23 0.82
CA THR A 169 -7.81 -6.33 0.85
C THR A 169 -8.20 -4.92 1.27
N SER A 170 -7.26 -4.12 1.78
CA SER A 170 -7.43 -2.66 1.67
C SER A 170 -7.21 -2.21 0.22
N ALA A 171 -7.56 -0.97 -0.14
CA ALA A 171 -7.29 -0.44 -1.48
C ALA A 171 -5.79 -0.53 -1.85
N MET A 172 -4.90 -0.29 -0.88
CA MET A 172 -3.44 -0.38 -1.09
C MET A 172 -2.90 -1.81 -1.19
N GLY A 173 -3.70 -2.81 -0.83
CA GLY A 173 -3.38 -4.24 -0.99
C GLY A 173 -4.13 -4.89 -2.15
N HIS A 174 -4.93 -4.12 -2.91
CA HIS A 174 -5.78 -4.64 -3.97
C HIS A 174 -4.99 -5.46 -4.98
N GLY A 175 -5.54 -6.60 -5.40
CA GLY A 175 -4.87 -7.57 -6.29
C GLY A 175 -4.06 -8.66 -5.55
N LEU A 176 -3.84 -8.57 -4.23
CA LEU A 176 -3.05 -9.58 -3.51
C LEU A 176 -3.64 -10.99 -3.62
N PHE A 177 -4.97 -11.10 -3.59
CA PHE A 177 -5.71 -12.37 -3.68
C PHE A 177 -6.37 -12.59 -5.05
N ALA A 178 -5.88 -11.92 -6.11
CA ALA A 178 -6.43 -12.06 -7.45
C ALA A 178 -6.42 -13.54 -7.90
N GLY A 179 -7.57 -14.03 -8.37
CA GLY A 179 -7.78 -15.42 -8.76
C GLY A 179 -8.22 -16.37 -7.64
N ASN A 180 -8.26 -15.93 -6.38
CA ASN A 180 -8.80 -16.74 -5.29
C ASN A 180 -10.34 -16.68 -5.27
N PRO A 181 -11.07 -17.81 -5.30
CA PRO A 181 -12.54 -17.83 -5.28
C PRO A 181 -13.20 -17.20 -4.04
N TYR A 182 -12.45 -17.02 -2.95
CA TYR A 182 -12.95 -16.43 -1.70
C TYR A 182 -12.44 -15.00 -1.47
N ASN A 183 -11.93 -14.36 -2.52
CA ASN A 183 -11.52 -12.96 -2.51
C ASN A 183 -12.73 -12.03 -2.70
N LEU A 184 -13.09 -11.30 -1.65
CA LEU A 184 -14.13 -10.27 -1.62
C LEU A 184 -13.72 -8.96 -2.30
N GLY A 185 -12.46 -8.84 -2.74
CA GLY A 185 -11.91 -7.61 -3.29
C GLY A 185 -11.59 -6.59 -2.20
N ILE A 186 -11.80 -5.31 -2.51
CA ILE A 186 -11.46 -4.21 -1.61
C ILE A 186 -12.50 -4.08 -0.50
N ALA A 187 -12.07 -4.18 0.75
CA ALA A 187 -12.84 -3.79 1.92
C ALA A 187 -12.85 -2.27 2.10
N GLY A 188 -14.00 -1.73 2.51
CA GLY A 188 -14.13 -0.32 2.85
C GLY A 188 -15.00 0.48 1.89
N GLY A 189 -14.52 1.66 1.52
CA GLY A 189 -15.19 2.60 0.63
C GLY A 189 -15.45 2.08 -0.79
N PHE A 190 -14.71 1.06 -1.24
CA PHE A 190 -14.83 0.48 -2.58
C PHE A 190 -15.37 -0.96 -2.57
N SER A 191 -15.93 -1.43 -1.46
CA SER A 191 -16.51 -2.77 -1.38
C SER A 191 -17.75 -2.91 -2.25
N SER A 192 -17.83 -4.02 -2.99
CA SER A 192 -19.08 -4.40 -3.64
C SER A 192 -20.19 -4.59 -2.60
N PRO A 193 -21.47 -4.49 -2.99
CA PRO A 193 -22.58 -4.76 -2.08
C PRO A 193 -22.47 -6.10 -1.36
N LEU A 194 -22.12 -7.17 -2.09
CA LEU A 194 -21.86 -8.49 -1.48
C LEU A 194 -20.71 -8.48 -0.48
N ALA A 195 -19.59 -7.82 -0.80
CA ALA A 195 -18.46 -7.73 0.13
C ALA A 195 -18.88 -7.02 1.44
N VAL A 196 -19.67 -5.95 1.36
CA VAL A 196 -20.23 -5.28 2.55
C VAL A 196 -21.10 -6.24 3.37
N GLU A 197 -21.98 -6.99 2.73
CA GLU A 197 -22.86 -7.97 3.40
C GLU A 197 -22.04 -9.04 4.15
N LEU A 198 -21.05 -9.64 3.48
CA LEU A 198 -20.24 -10.72 4.05
C LEU A 198 -19.31 -10.22 5.16
N LEU A 199 -18.71 -9.03 5.01
CA LEU A 199 -17.87 -8.41 6.04
C LEU A 199 -18.71 -8.03 7.28
N ALA A 200 -19.97 -7.62 7.08
CA ALA A 200 -20.92 -7.36 8.16
C ALA A 200 -21.42 -8.63 8.88
N ARG A 201 -21.03 -9.83 8.44
CA ARG A 201 -21.33 -11.11 9.11
C ARG A 201 -20.13 -11.68 9.87
N ALA A 202 -18.95 -11.07 9.72
CA ALA A 202 -17.73 -11.58 10.34
C ALA A 202 -17.83 -11.57 11.88
N ASP A 203 -17.36 -12.64 12.51
CA ASP A 203 -17.20 -12.70 13.99
C ASP A 203 -15.74 -12.51 14.43
N LEU A 204 -14.80 -12.66 13.50
CA LEU A 204 -13.37 -12.42 13.69
C LEU A 204 -12.78 -11.77 12.43
N VAL A 205 -12.06 -10.67 12.59
CA VAL A 205 -11.31 -10.00 11.52
C VAL A 205 -9.83 -10.04 11.86
N LEU A 206 -9.02 -10.60 10.96
CA LEU A 206 -7.57 -10.62 11.05
C LEU A 206 -6.97 -9.64 10.03
N ALA A 207 -6.61 -8.45 10.50
CA ALA A 207 -6.01 -7.40 9.70
C ALA A 207 -4.49 -7.54 9.65
N PHE A 208 -3.94 -7.92 8.50
CA PHE A 208 -2.50 -8.09 8.29
C PHE A 208 -1.92 -6.92 7.49
N GLY A 209 -1.07 -6.11 8.14
CA GLY A 209 -0.43 -4.95 7.52
C GLY A 209 -1.42 -3.93 6.98
N ALA A 210 -2.59 -3.82 7.64
CA ALA A 210 -3.67 -2.90 7.32
C ALA A 210 -3.95 -2.01 8.52
N SER A 211 -3.96 -0.69 8.32
CA SER A 211 -4.12 0.28 9.40
C SER A 211 -5.57 0.44 9.91
N LEU A 212 -6.54 -0.25 9.29
CA LEU A 212 -7.97 -0.13 9.62
C LEU A 212 -8.47 1.32 9.67
N ASN A 213 -7.98 2.18 8.77
CA ASN A 213 -8.39 3.58 8.73
C ASN A 213 -9.89 3.76 8.42
N HIS A 214 -10.40 4.98 8.56
CA HIS A 214 -11.82 5.31 8.36
C HIS A 214 -12.36 4.86 7.00
N TRP A 215 -11.53 4.79 5.96
CA TRP A 215 -11.94 4.29 4.64
C TRP A 215 -12.04 2.76 4.61
N THR A 216 -11.02 2.06 5.12
CA THR A 216 -10.95 0.59 5.15
C THR A 216 -12.04 0.01 6.06
N ALA A 217 -12.29 0.62 7.21
CA ALA A 217 -13.30 0.15 8.18
C ALA A 217 -14.69 0.79 7.98
N ARG A 218 -14.91 1.57 6.91
CA ARG A 218 -16.14 2.37 6.65
C ARG A 218 -16.62 3.17 7.87
N HIS A 219 -15.72 3.95 8.47
CA HIS A 219 -15.98 4.74 9.68
C HIS A 219 -16.45 3.86 10.86
N GLY A 220 -15.88 2.66 10.98
CA GLY A 220 -16.19 1.70 12.03
C GLY A 220 -17.50 0.91 11.81
N ARG A 221 -18.14 1.06 10.65
CA ARG A 221 -19.44 0.42 10.35
C ARG A 221 -19.33 -0.84 9.50
N LEU A 222 -18.12 -1.17 9.02
CA LEU A 222 -17.94 -2.33 8.13
C LEU A 222 -18.09 -3.67 8.85
N PHE A 223 -17.64 -3.75 10.10
CA PHE A 223 -17.66 -4.98 10.89
C PHE A 223 -18.70 -4.88 12.01
N PRO A 224 -19.30 -5.99 12.44
CA PRO A 224 -20.17 -6.01 13.61
C PRO A 224 -19.46 -5.48 14.87
N PRO A 225 -20.16 -4.74 15.76
CA PRO A 225 -19.58 -4.32 17.03
C PRO A 225 -19.09 -5.47 17.92
N ALA A 226 -19.69 -6.65 17.76
CA ALA A 226 -19.34 -7.86 18.48
C ALA A 226 -18.17 -8.65 17.86
N ALA A 227 -17.76 -8.32 16.63
CA ALA A 227 -16.66 -8.99 15.98
C ALA A 227 -15.35 -8.74 16.75
N ARG A 228 -14.54 -9.79 16.89
CA ARG A 228 -13.19 -9.67 17.44
C ARG A 228 -12.25 -9.19 16.35
N VAL A 229 -11.34 -8.28 16.68
CA VAL A 229 -10.38 -7.72 15.73
C VAL A 229 -8.95 -8.03 16.16
N VAL A 230 -8.20 -8.66 15.28
CA VAL A 230 -6.75 -8.84 15.39
C VAL A 230 -6.08 -7.89 14.40
N GLN A 231 -5.08 -7.13 14.86
CA GLN A 231 -4.28 -6.29 13.97
C GLN A 231 -2.80 -6.67 14.08
N VAL A 232 -2.22 -7.01 12.94
CA VAL A 232 -0.80 -7.37 12.78
C VAL A 232 -0.11 -6.24 12.02
N ASP A 233 0.90 -5.62 12.62
CA ASP A 233 1.74 -4.62 11.95
C ASP A 233 3.18 -4.67 12.48
N LEU A 234 4.11 -4.08 11.71
CA LEU A 234 5.49 -3.89 12.14
C LEU A 234 5.63 -2.68 13.08
N ASP A 235 4.71 -1.72 12.96
CA ASP A 235 4.72 -0.50 13.75
C ASP A 235 3.72 -0.61 14.90
N GLU A 236 4.22 -0.66 16.12
CA GLU A 236 3.39 -0.79 17.32
C GLU A 236 2.46 0.40 17.55
N GLU A 237 2.84 1.60 17.10
CA GLU A 237 2.04 2.82 17.30
C GLU A 237 0.75 2.81 16.48
N VAL A 238 0.68 2.04 15.38
CA VAL A 238 -0.52 1.98 14.53
C VAL A 238 -1.55 0.96 15.01
N ILE A 239 -1.17 0.06 15.91
CA ILE A 239 -2.03 -1.02 16.37
C ILE A 239 -3.08 -0.44 17.32
N GLY A 240 -4.34 -0.52 16.94
CA GLY A 240 -5.46 0.03 17.73
C GLY A 240 -5.63 1.55 17.62
N ALA A 241 -4.82 2.25 16.83
CA ALA A 241 -4.85 3.71 16.74
C ALA A 241 -6.09 4.26 16.03
N LEU A 242 -6.61 3.55 15.02
CA LEU A 242 -7.71 4.01 14.17
C LEU A 242 -8.99 3.17 14.28
N HIS A 243 -8.89 2.00 14.90
CA HIS A 243 -10.00 1.08 15.10
C HIS A 243 -9.78 0.25 16.36
N ARG A 244 -10.86 -0.20 17.01
CA ARG A 244 -10.76 -1.08 18.18
C ARG A 244 -10.08 -2.39 17.79
N VAL A 245 -9.10 -2.81 18.59
CA VAL A 245 -8.37 -4.07 18.42
C VAL A 245 -8.42 -4.86 19.72
N ASP A 246 -8.72 -6.16 19.62
CA ASP A 246 -8.77 -7.09 20.74
C ASP A 246 -7.44 -7.81 20.97
N VAL A 247 -6.68 -8.04 19.90
CA VAL A 247 -5.32 -8.61 19.94
C VAL A 247 -4.42 -7.87 18.96
N GLY A 248 -3.44 -7.14 19.50
CA GLY A 248 -2.36 -6.56 18.72
C GLY A 248 -1.20 -7.54 18.57
N VAL A 249 -0.63 -7.62 17.37
CA VAL A 249 0.54 -8.45 17.09
C VAL A 249 1.59 -7.60 16.37
N VAL A 250 2.74 -7.41 17.02
CA VAL A 250 3.90 -6.81 16.37
C VAL A 250 4.64 -7.91 15.62
N GLY A 251 4.76 -7.78 14.31
CA GLY A 251 5.43 -8.76 13.46
C GLY A 251 5.23 -8.54 11.97
N ASP A 252 6.07 -9.18 11.17
CA ASP A 252 5.86 -9.23 9.73
C ASP A 252 4.59 -10.02 9.40
N ALA A 253 3.84 -9.58 8.39
CA ALA A 253 2.55 -10.16 8.04
C ALA A 253 2.67 -11.63 7.57
N ALA A 254 3.67 -11.94 6.74
CA ALA A 254 3.89 -13.30 6.24
C ALA A 254 4.42 -14.21 7.35
N ALA A 255 5.39 -13.72 8.13
CA ALA A 255 5.95 -14.47 9.26
C ALA A 255 4.89 -14.77 10.33
N THR A 256 3.99 -13.81 10.59
CA THR A 256 2.89 -13.97 11.56
C THR A 256 1.85 -14.96 11.06
N ALA A 257 1.44 -14.87 9.79
CA ALA A 257 0.49 -15.82 9.21
C ALA A 257 1.01 -17.26 9.29
N ARG A 258 2.30 -17.48 8.96
CA ARG A 258 2.96 -18.80 9.10
C ARG A 258 3.00 -19.29 10.54
N ALA A 259 3.39 -18.43 11.48
CA ALA A 259 3.45 -18.81 12.90
C ALA A 259 2.07 -19.19 13.46
N VAL A 260 1.02 -18.49 13.07
CA VAL A 260 -0.36 -18.83 13.44
C VAL A 260 -0.79 -20.14 12.79
N ASP A 261 -0.51 -20.37 11.50
CA ASP A 261 -0.82 -21.64 10.83
C ASP A 261 -0.09 -22.83 11.49
N GLU A 262 1.19 -22.66 11.84
CA GLU A 262 2.00 -23.64 12.57
C GLU A 262 1.39 -23.98 13.93
N GLU A 263 0.96 -22.97 14.69
CA GLU A 263 0.32 -23.15 15.99
C GLU A 263 -1.04 -23.86 15.88
N LEU A 264 -1.85 -23.52 14.88
CA LEU A 264 -3.11 -24.20 14.63
C LEU A 264 -2.89 -25.67 14.26
N ARG A 265 -1.88 -25.98 13.43
CA ARG A 265 -1.49 -27.37 13.12
C ARG A 265 -1.09 -28.13 14.38
N ARG A 266 -0.26 -27.52 15.23
CA ARG A 266 0.19 -28.12 16.50
C ARG A 266 -1.00 -28.47 17.41
N ARG A 267 -2.05 -27.66 17.40
CA ARG A 267 -3.29 -27.88 18.17
C ARG A 267 -4.30 -28.79 17.47
N GLY A 268 -4.06 -29.20 16.24
CA GLY A 268 -5.04 -29.96 15.44
C GLY A 268 -6.28 -29.14 15.06
N ILE A 269 -6.19 -27.81 15.05
CA ILE A 269 -7.31 -26.93 14.71
C ILE A 269 -7.41 -26.82 13.19
N SER A 270 -8.53 -27.27 12.65
CA SER A 270 -8.96 -27.05 11.28
C SER A 270 -10.48 -26.91 11.29
N LYS A 271 -10.97 -25.69 11.15
CA LYS A 271 -12.41 -25.39 11.22
C LYS A 271 -12.70 -24.34 10.18
N GLY A 272 -13.40 -24.70 9.11
CA GLY A 272 -13.87 -23.76 8.10
C GLY A 272 -15.33 -24.04 7.78
N ARG A 273 -16.22 -23.11 8.14
CA ARG A 273 -17.66 -23.20 7.79
C ARG A 273 -18.16 -21.99 7.00
N PHE A 274 -17.37 -20.93 6.92
CA PHE A 274 -17.82 -19.73 6.20
C PHE A 274 -17.73 -19.91 4.68
N ARG A 275 -16.70 -20.63 4.22
CA ARG A 275 -16.50 -20.95 2.81
C ARG A 275 -17.41 -22.09 2.35
N SER A 276 -18.00 -21.95 1.18
CA SER A 276 -18.72 -23.00 0.44
C SER A 276 -18.54 -22.78 -1.08
N GLU A 277 -18.84 -23.79 -1.90
CA GLU A 277 -18.81 -23.64 -3.37
C GLU A 277 -19.90 -22.69 -3.88
N GLU A 278 -21.04 -22.64 -3.19
CA GLU A 278 -22.11 -21.68 -3.47
C GLU A 278 -21.65 -20.25 -3.23
N LEU A 279 -20.99 -20.00 -2.09
CA LEU A 279 -20.46 -18.68 -1.77
C LEU A 279 -19.34 -18.27 -2.73
N ALA A 280 -18.48 -19.19 -3.15
CA ALA A 280 -17.46 -18.92 -4.17
C ALA A 280 -18.08 -18.49 -5.50
N ARG A 281 -19.17 -19.16 -5.93
CA ARG A 281 -19.93 -18.76 -7.12
C ARG A 281 -20.54 -17.38 -6.93
N GLU A 282 -21.17 -17.11 -5.80
CA GLU A 282 -21.77 -15.82 -5.48
C GLU A 282 -20.76 -14.67 -5.55
N ILE A 283 -19.56 -14.85 -4.96
CA ILE A 283 -18.46 -13.89 -5.01
C ILE A 283 -18.04 -13.60 -6.46
N SER A 284 -17.97 -14.62 -7.30
CA SER A 284 -17.55 -14.47 -8.71
C SER A 284 -18.58 -13.78 -9.62
N THR A 285 -19.87 -13.78 -9.25
CA THR A 285 -20.97 -13.28 -10.09
C THR A 285 -21.67 -12.05 -9.55
N ARG A 286 -21.25 -11.52 -8.38
CA ARG A 286 -21.81 -10.31 -7.75
C ARG A 286 -20.69 -9.30 -7.43
N ARG A 287 -19.80 -9.08 -8.40
CA ARG A 287 -18.80 -8.01 -8.34
C ARG A 287 -19.48 -6.69 -8.71
N TRP A 288 -18.76 -5.57 -8.54
CA TRP A 288 -19.27 -4.25 -8.93
C TRP A 288 -19.80 -4.16 -10.35
N ARG A 289 -19.15 -4.85 -11.29
CA ARG A 289 -19.56 -4.89 -12.70
C ARG A 289 -20.82 -5.72 -12.97
N ASP A 290 -21.22 -6.55 -12.02
CA ASP A 290 -22.40 -7.42 -12.11
C ASP A 290 -23.61 -6.81 -11.38
N GLU A 291 -23.41 -5.73 -10.61
CA GLU A 291 -24.49 -5.02 -9.92
C GLU A 291 -25.37 -4.26 -10.92
N PRO A 292 -26.71 -4.40 -10.85
CA PRO A 292 -27.61 -3.72 -11.76
C PRO A 292 -27.58 -2.20 -11.52
N TYR A 293 -27.61 -1.43 -12.61
CA TYR A 293 -27.77 0.01 -12.59
C TYR A 293 -28.55 0.48 -13.82
N GLU A 294 -29.19 1.64 -13.70
CA GLU A 294 -29.72 2.39 -14.84
C GLU A 294 -28.58 3.26 -15.39
N ASP A 295 -28.27 3.11 -16.68
CA ASP A 295 -27.25 3.90 -17.36
C ASP A 295 -27.74 5.35 -17.50
N GLU A 296 -27.05 6.28 -16.85
CA GLU A 296 -27.38 7.71 -16.87
C GLU A 296 -26.66 8.48 -18.01
N GLY A 297 -26.05 7.76 -18.95
CA GLY A 297 -25.41 8.32 -20.14
C GLY A 297 -26.40 8.84 -21.19
N GLY A 298 -25.88 9.55 -22.20
CA GLY A 298 -26.67 10.16 -23.27
C GLY A 298 -26.37 11.65 -23.47
N TYR A 299 -26.88 12.26 -24.54
CA TYR A 299 -26.72 13.69 -24.85
C TYR A 299 -25.27 14.23 -24.80
N GLY A 300 -24.29 13.40 -25.16
CA GLY A 300 -22.86 13.74 -25.11
C GLY A 300 -22.14 13.37 -23.81
N TYR A 301 -22.82 12.74 -22.85
CA TYR A 301 -22.25 12.22 -21.61
C TYR A 301 -22.18 10.69 -21.63
N VAL A 302 -21.25 10.15 -20.84
CA VAL A 302 -21.08 8.71 -20.64
C VAL A 302 -21.18 8.42 -19.15
N ASP A 303 -21.97 7.41 -18.78
CA ASP A 303 -22.00 6.93 -17.40
C ASP A 303 -20.64 6.31 -17.04
N PRO A 304 -20.00 6.76 -15.95
CA PRO A 304 -18.69 6.25 -15.56
C PRO A 304 -18.67 4.76 -15.21
N ARG A 305 -19.81 4.16 -14.82
CA ARG A 305 -19.95 2.71 -14.61
C ARG A 305 -19.89 1.97 -15.94
N THR A 306 -20.69 2.41 -16.92
CA THR A 306 -20.68 1.88 -18.30
C THR A 306 -19.29 1.98 -18.91
N LEU A 307 -18.65 3.15 -18.80
CA LEU A 307 -17.29 3.37 -19.27
C LEU A 307 -16.31 2.41 -18.61
N SER A 308 -16.37 2.25 -17.29
CA SER A 308 -15.39 1.44 -16.56
C SER A 308 -15.54 -0.05 -16.87
N ILE A 309 -16.76 -0.55 -17.03
CA ILE A 309 -17.02 -1.94 -17.46
C ILE A 309 -16.47 -2.16 -18.88
N ALA A 310 -16.76 -1.25 -19.81
CA ALA A 310 -16.25 -1.34 -21.17
C ALA A 310 -14.72 -1.28 -21.23
N LEU A 311 -14.08 -0.41 -20.43
CA LEU A 311 -12.62 -0.36 -20.31
C LEU A 311 -12.03 -1.63 -19.69
N ASP A 312 -12.71 -2.21 -18.71
CA ASP A 312 -12.29 -3.47 -18.08
C ASP A 312 -12.18 -4.59 -19.13
N ASP A 313 -13.15 -4.66 -20.05
CA ASP A 313 -13.21 -5.65 -21.14
C ASP A 313 -12.25 -5.36 -22.31
N LEU A 314 -12.09 -4.08 -22.67
CA LEU A 314 -11.27 -3.68 -23.82
C LEU A 314 -9.77 -3.72 -23.52
N LEU A 315 -9.37 -3.36 -22.29
CA LEU A 315 -7.97 -3.27 -21.93
C LEU A 315 -7.41 -4.66 -21.60
N PRO A 316 -6.15 -4.95 -21.97
CA PRO A 316 -5.53 -6.24 -21.66
C PRO A 316 -5.45 -6.47 -20.15
N ALA A 317 -5.64 -7.72 -19.72
CA ALA A 317 -5.49 -8.11 -18.31
C ALA A 317 -4.09 -7.78 -17.74
N GLN A 318 -3.05 -7.84 -18.57
CA GLN A 318 -1.69 -7.42 -18.23
C GLN A 318 -1.56 -5.89 -18.22
N ARG A 319 -2.20 -5.26 -17.22
CA ARG A 319 -2.20 -3.81 -17.02
C ARG A 319 -1.76 -3.42 -15.61
N THR A 320 -1.37 -2.16 -15.48
CA THR A 320 -1.19 -1.46 -14.21
C THR A 320 -2.06 -0.23 -14.20
N VAL A 321 -3.02 -0.17 -13.29
CA VAL A 321 -3.96 0.94 -13.11
C VAL A 321 -3.42 1.88 -12.04
N ALA A 322 -3.12 3.12 -12.42
CA ALA A 322 -2.79 4.21 -11.51
C ALA A 322 -3.98 5.16 -11.42
N THR A 323 -4.42 5.49 -10.20
CA THR A 323 -5.54 6.42 -9.98
C THR A 323 -5.04 7.77 -9.50
N ASP A 324 -5.76 8.84 -9.82
CA ASP A 324 -5.61 10.12 -9.11
C ASP A 324 -6.53 10.21 -7.87
N SER A 325 -6.50 11.37 -7.21
CA SER A 325 -7.45 11.77 -6.16
C SER A 325 -8.64 12.53 -6.75
N GLY A 326 -9.84 12.33 -6.21
CA GLY A 326 -11.08 12.94 -6.69
C GLY A 326 -12.27 11.97 -6.62
N HIS A 327 -13.50 12.46 -6.82
CA HIS A 327 -14.69 11.60 -6.73
C HIS A 327 -14.65 10.42 -7.72
N PHE A 328 -14.13 10.67 -8.92
CA PHE A 328 -14.03 9.66 -9.98
C PHE A 328 -13.20 8.43 -9.57
N LEU A 329 -12.28 8.54 -8.60
CA LEU A 329 -11.35 7.46 -8.22
C LEU A 329 -12.06 6.16 -7.84
N GLY A 330 -13.33 6.27 -7.39
CA GLY A 330 -14.16 5.12 -7.08
C GLY A 330 -14.29 4.18 -8.27
N TYR A 331 -14.55 4.69 -9.47
CA TYR A 331 -14.81 3.87 -10.65
C TYR A 331 -13.63 2.97 -11.07
N PRO A 332 -12.42 3.48 -11.31
CA PRO A 332 -11.29 2.60 -11.62
C PRO A 332 -10.94 1.66 -10.45
N SER A 333 -11.18 2.06 -9.20
CA SER A 333 -10.91 1.21 -8.03
C SER A 333 -11.93 0.08 -7.84
N MET A 334 -13.18 0.29 -8.27
CA MET A 334 -14.29 -0.64 -8.11
C MET A 334 -14.43 -1.59 -9.29
N TYR A 335 -14.11 -1.13 -10.50
CA TYR A 335 -14.44 -1.83 -11.75
C TYR A 335 -13.24 -2.38 -12.53
N LEU A 336 -12.05 -1.78 -12.43
CA LEU A 336 -10.89 -2.25 -13.23
C LEU A 336 -10.11 -3.32 -12.47
N GLU A 337 -10.14 -4.55 -12.99
CA GLU A 337 -9.42 -5.66 -12.36
C GLU A 337 -7.90 -5.57 -12.59
N VAL A 338 -7.15 -6.08 -11.62
CA VAL A 338 -5.68 -6.20 -11.68
C VAL A 338 -5.26 -7.63 -11.32
N LEU A 339 -4.21 -8.13 -11.98
CA LEU A 339 -3.74 -9.50 -11.80
C LEU A 339 -2.95 -9.74 -10.51
N ASP A 340 -2.43 -8.69 -9.89
CA ASP A 340 -1.65 -8.76 -8.66
C ASP A 340 -1.62 -7.41 -7.93
N GLN A 341 -1.07 -7.42 -6.71
CA GLN A 341 -0.92 -6.24 -5.85
C GLN A 341 0.03 -5.16 -6.38
N ARG A 342 0.72 -5.42 -7.48
CA ARG A 342 1.57 -4.44 -8.17
C ARG A 342 0.86 -3.82 -9.38
N GLY A 343 -0.29 -4.36 -9.78
CA GLY A 343 -1.13 -3.86 -10.85
C GLY A 343 -2.01 -2.67 -10.43
N PHE A 344 -2.10 -2.34 -9.14
CA PHE A 344 -2.89 -1.20 -8.66
C PHE A 344 -1.99 -0.18 -7.94
N VAL A 345 -1.93 1.05 -8.46
CA VAL A 345 -1.15 2.16 -7.90
C VAL A 345 -2.10 3.24 -7.39
N PHE A 346 -2.21 3.32 -6.07
CA PHE A 346 -3.17 4.19 -5.39
C PHE A 346 -2.44 5.26 -4.54
N PRO A 347 -2.11 6.44 -5.10
CA PRO A 347 -1.36 7.52 -4.42
C PRO A 347 -2.26 8.44 -3.58
N ASN A 348 -3.06 7.86 -2.68
CA ASN A 348 -4.12 8.58 -1.96
C ASN A 348 -3.92 8.62 -0.44
N ALA A 349 -2.69 8.51 0.07
CA ALA A 349 -2.43 8.60 1.51
C ALA A 349 -2.50 10.05 2.05
N PHE A 350 -2.21 11.01 1.19
CA PHE A 350 -2.36 12.46 1.38
C PHE A 350 -3.51 13.04 0.55
N GLN A 351 -4.07 12.24 -0.36
CA GLN A 351 -5.20 12.62 -1.23
C GLN A 351 -4.88 13.81 -2.16
N SER A 352 -3.62 13.92 -2.59
CA SER A 352 -3.20 14.93 -3.55
C SER A 352 -3.82 14.70 -4.91
N VAL A 353 -4.46 15.72 -5.46
CA VAL A 353 -4.87 15.78 -6.87
C VAL A 353 -3.63 16.05 -7.74
N GLY A 354 -3.55 15.41 -8.91
CA GLY A 354 -2.49 15.61 -9.91
C GLY A 354 -1.32 14.62 -9.83
N LEU A 355 -1.42 13.57 -9.02
CA LEU A 355 -0.37 12.54 -8.91
C LEU A 355 -0.63 11.31 -9.78
N GLY A 356 -1.84 11.15 -10.31
CA GLY A 356 -2.27 9.97 -11.06
C GLY A 356 -1.45 9.77 -12.33
N LEU A 357 -1.29 10.83 -13.14
CA LEU A 357 -0.52 10.77 -14.38
C LEU A 357 0.95 10.42 -14.13
N ALA A 358 1.60 11.10 -13.18
CA ALA A 358 2.99 10.82 -12.81
C ALA A 358 3.17 9.39 -12.28
N CYS A 359 2.21 8.87 -11.52
CA CYS A 359 2.20 7.48 -11.08
C CYS A 359 2.03 6.50 -12.25
N GLY A 360 1.21 6.83 -13.25
CA GLY A 360 1.06 6.05 -14.48
C GLY A 360 2.34 5.97 -15.30
N ILE A 361 3.02 7.11 -15.51
CA ILE A 361 4.32 7.17 -16.19
C ILE A 361 5.35 6.33 -15.43
N GLY A 362 5.44 6.50 -14.10
CA GLY A 362 6.35 5.72 -13.26
C GLY A 362 6.07 4.21 -13.32
N ALA A 363 4.79 3.81 -13.42
CA ALA A 363 4.41 2.42 -13.60
C ALA A 363 4.83 1.87 -14.96
N ALA A 364 4.64 2.63 -16.05
CA ALA A 364 5.05 2.24 -17.40
C ALA A 364 6.56 1.99 -17.49
N VAL A 365 7.37 2.89 -16.92
CA VAL A 365 8.84 2.73 -16.89
C VAL A 365 9.25 1.55 -16.02
N ALA A 366 8.59 1.35 -14.89
CA ALA A 366 8.94 0.29 -13.95
C ALA A 366 8.51 -1.11 -14.39
N ARG A 367 7.49 -1.20 -15.27
CA ARG A 367 6.87 -2.44 -15.74
C ARG A 367 6.46 -2.34 -17.22
N PRO A 368 7.43 -2.26 -18.14
CA PRO A 368 7.14 -2.09 -19.57
C PRO A 368 6.40 -3.30 -20.18
N GLU A 369 6.37 -4.44 -19.49
CA GLU A 369 5.63 -5.63 -19.91
C GLU A 369 4.11 -5.54 -19.69
N ARG A 370 3.63 -4.47 -19.02
CA ARG A 370 2.21 -4.24 -18.75
C ARG A 370 1.76 -2.91 -19.34
N LEU A 371 0.52 -2.86 -19.82
CA LEU A 371 -0.11 -1.61 -20.21
C LEU A 371 -0.29 -0.72 -18.98
N ALA A 372 0.30 0.47 -18.98
CA ALA A 372 0.02 1.47 -17.95
C ALA A 372 -1.26 2.23 -18.28
N VAL A 373 -2.18 2.29 -17.32
CA VAL A 373 -3.46 2.98 -17.41
C VAL A 373 -3.49 4.02 -16.32
N ALA A 374 -3.54 5.30 -16.69
CA ALA A 374 -3.73 6.40 -15.74
C ALA A 374 -5.20 6.82 -15.75
N ALA A 375 -5.92 6.53 -14.67
CA ALA A 375 -7.26 7.04 -14.45
C ALA A 375 -7.17 8.39 -13.72
N VAL A 376 -7.38 9.47 -14.47
CA VAL A 376 -7.27 10.85 -14.01
C VAL A 376 -8.61 11.58 -14.20
N GLY A 377 -8.94 12.45 -13.26
CA GLY A 377 -10.05 13.39 -13.40
C GLY A 377 -9.57 14.64 -14.15
N ASP A 378 -10.51 15.40 -14.69
CA ASP A 378 -10.28 16.67 -15.39
C ASP A 378 -9.43 17.67 -14.59
N GLY A 379 -9.67 17.78 -13.28
CA GLY A 379 -8.89 18.66 -12.41
C GLY A 379 -7.47 18.18 -12.08
N GLY A 380 -7.16 16.90 -12.29
CA GLY A 380 -5.83 16.32 -12.00
C GLY A 380 -5.00 15.99 -13.25
N ALA A 381 -5.60 16.08 -14.44
CA ALA A 381 -4.97 15.73 -15.71
C ALA A 381 -3.92 16.74 -16.17
#